data_AF-A0A377A1Y0-F1
#
_entry.id   AF-A0A377A1Y0-F1
#
_cell.length_a   1.000
_cell.length_b   1.000
_cell.length_c   1.000
_cell.angle_alpha   90.00
_cell.angle_beta   90.00
_cell.angle_gamma   90.00
#
_symmetry.space_group_name_H-M   'P 1'
#
loop_
_entity.id
_entity.type
_entity.pdbx_description
1 polymer ?
#
loop_
_entity_poly.entity_id
_entity_poly.type
_entity_poly.pdbx_seq_one_letter_code
_entity_poly.pdbx_strand_id
1 'polypeptide(L)' 'MFHKGENPLVDSYSAFFDNGRRQKTSLDDWLRDHEIDELIVMGLATDYCVKFTRAGRVTVRL' A
#
# COMPACT_ATOMS: atom_id res chain seq x y z
N MET A 1 13.02 -1.25 2.44
CA MET A 1 12.13 -2.22 1.74
C MET A 1 10.90 -2.41 2.61
N PHE A 2 9.70 -2.36 2.03
CA PHE A 2 8.44 -2.51 2.77
C PHE A 2 7.77 -3.82 2.35
N HIS A 3 7.27 -4.59 3.33
CA HIS A 3 6.63 -5.88 3.09
C HIS A 3 5.12 -5.81 3.36
N LYS A 4 4.36 -6.64 2.64
CA LYS A 4 2.91 -6.84 2.80
C LYS A 4 2.63 -8.34 2.79
N GLY A 5 1.52 -8.76 3.39
CA GLY A 5 1.15 -10.19 3.46
C GLY A 5 1.94 -10.98 4.50
N GLU A 6 2.36 -10.33 5.60
CA GLU A 6 3.11 -10.97 6.68
C GLU A 6 2.24 -11.89 7.56
N ASN A 7 0.92 -11.67 7.56
CA ASN A 7 -0.03 -12.54 8.23
C ASN A 7 -0.50 -13.65 7.25
N PRO A 8 -0.15 -14.93 7.46
CA PRO A 8 -0.52 -16.00 6.54
C PRO A 8 -2.03 -16.27 6.49
N LEU A 9 -2.80 -15.76 7.46
CA LEU A 9 -4.25 -15.93 7.52
C LEU A 9 -5.02 -14.82 6.79
N VAL A 10 -4.33 -13.77 6.31
CA VAL A 10 -4.97 -12.59 5.71
C VAL A 10 -4.16 -12.14 4.49
N ASP A 11 -4.79 -12.17 3.32
CA ASP A 11 -4.18 -11.66 2.09
C ASP A 11 -4.04 -10.12 2.14
N SER A 12 -3.10 -9.57 1.37
CA SER A 12 -2.75 -8.16 1.37
C SER A 12 -2.38 -7.70 -0.04
N TYR A 13 -3.35 -7.15 -0.78
CA TYR A 13 -3.10 -6.59 -2.12
C TYR A 13 -2.52 -5.18 -2.04
N SER A 14 -3.11 -4.32 -1.20
CA SER A 14 -2.63 -2.94 -1.02
C SER A 14 -1.26 -2.92 -0.36
N ALA A 15 -0.42 -1.98 -0.79
CA ALA A 15 0.84 -1.68 -0.12
C ALA A 15 0.66 -0.94 1.22
N PHE A 16 -0.56 -0.53 1.60
CA PHE A 16 -0.84 0.27 2.80
C PHE A 16 -1.55 -0.48 3.92
N PHE A 17 -2.44 -1.41 3.57
CA PHE A 17 -3.25 -2.17 4.54
C PHE A 17 -3.45 -3.59 4.04
N ASP A 18 -3.61 -4.53 4.97
CA ASP A 18 -4.13 -5.86 4.63
C ASP A 18 -5.57 -5.77 4.09
N ASN A 19 -6.05 -6.84 3.44
CA ASN A 19 -7.38 -6.85 2.84
C ASN A 19 -8.50 -6.77 3.90
N GLY A 20 -8.21 -7.08 5.17
CA GLY A 20 -9.12 -6.91 6.30
C GLY A 20 -9.12 -5.51 6.92
N ARG A 21 -8.22 -4.62 6.48
CA ARG A 21 -7.88 -3.33 7.10
C ARG A 21 -7.52 -3.43 8.59
N ARG A 22 -6.98 -4.58 9.02
CA ARG A 22 -6.63 -4.85 10.43
C ARG A 22 -5.18 -4.49 10.73
N GLN A 23 -4.30 -4.70 9.76
CA GLN A 23 -2.90 -4.30 9.83
C GLN A 23 -2.57 -3.28 8.75
N LYS A 24 -1.79 -2.29 9.17
CA LYS A 24 -1.24 -1.23 8.34
C LYS A 24 0.24 -1.53 8.11
N THR A 25 0.73 -1.33 6.89
CA THR A 25 2.16 -1.43 6.59
C THR A 25 2.88 -0.15 7.05
N SER A 26 4.21 -0.21 7.21
CA SER A 26 5.01 0.97 7.56
C SER A 26 5.18 1.98 6.42
N LEU A 27 4.65 1.72 5.22
CA LEU A 27 4.81 2.61 4.06
C LEU A 27 4.09 3.95 4.26
N ASP A 28 2.86 3.97 4.78
CA ASP A 28 2.10 5.22 4.93
C ASP A 28 2.71 6.14 6.00
N ASP A 29 3.27 5.60 7.08
CA ASP A 29 3.98 6.42 8.07
C ASP A 29 5.28 6.98 7.50
N TRP A 30 6.04 6.16 6.77
CA TRP A 30 7.26 6.62 6.13
C TRP A 30 7.00 7.77 5.12
N LEU A 31 5.96 7.66 4.30
CA LEU A 31 5.59 8.74 3.36
C LEU A 31 5.18 10.03 4.09
N ARG A 32 4.50 9.93 5.25
CA ARG A 32 4.11 11.09 6.05
C ARG A 32 5.31 11.78 6.67
N ASP A 33 6.23 11.01 7.24
CA ASP A 33 7.43 11.54 7.89
C ASP A 33 8.35 12.29 6.89
N HIS A 34 8.23 11.97 5.59
CA HIS A 34 8.97 12.61 4.51
C HIS A 34 8.14 13.62 3.71
N GLU A 35 6.94 13.96 4.19
CA GLU A 35 6.04 14.94 3.56
C GLU A 35 5.67 14.62 2.10
N ILE A 36 5.69 13.34 1.72
CA ILE A 36 5.33 12.90 0.37
C ILE A 36 3.80 12.84 0.25
N ASP A 37 3.27 13.44 -0.81
CA ASP A 37 1.83 13.54 -1.11
C ASP A 37 1.43 12.97 -2.48
N GLU A 38 2.39 12.60 -3.33
CA GLU A 38 2.18 11.95 -4.62
C GLU A 38 2.99 10.66 -4.75
N LEU A 39 2.35 9.59 -5.21
CA LEU A 39 2.95 8.28 -5.46
C LEU A 39 2.59 7.77 -6.86
N ILE A 40 3.61 7.41 -7.64
CA ILE A 40 3.44 6.71 -8.92
C ILE A 40 3.64 5.21 -8.65
N VAL A 41 2.63 4.40 -8.98
CA VAL A 41 2.63 2.96 -8.73
C VAL A 41 2.79 2.21 -10.03
N MET A 42 3.89 1.45 -10.13
CA MET A 42 4.17 0.55 -11.25
C MET A 42 4.41 -0.87 -10.72
N GLY A 43 4.11 -1.89 -11.53
CA GLY A 43 4.35 -3.28 -11.17
C GLY A 43 3.23 -4.22 -11.63
N LEU A 44 3.12 -5.37 -10.98
CA LEU A 44 2.14 -6.40 -11.30
C LEU A 44 1.44 -6.94 -10.03
N ALA A 45 0.23 -7.50 -10.16
CA ALA A 45 -0.64 -7.42 -11.34
C ALA A 45 -1.43 -6.10 -11.32
N THR A 46 -1.67 -5.52 -12.50
CA THR A 46 -2.33 -4.22 -12.66
C THR A 46 -3.70 -4.18 -11.96
N ASP A 47 -4.45 -5.26 -12.04
CA ASP A 47 -5.82 -5.44 -11.54
C ASP A 47 -5.90 -5.85 -10.06
N TYR A 48 -4.77 -6.20 -9.44
CA TYR A 48 -4.67 -6.54 -8.03
C TYR A 48 -3.73 -5.56 -7.29
N CYS A 49 -2.49 -5.98 -7.02
CA CYS A 49 -1.55 -5.25 -6.16
C CYS A 49 -1.41 -3.77 -6.55
N VAL A 50 -1.37 -3.48 -7.85
CA VAL A 50 -1.29 -2.11 -8.36
C VAL A 50 -2.59 -1.36 -8.09
N LYS A 51 -3.74 -1.88 -8.56
CA LYS A 51 -5.07 -1.23 -8.40
C LYS A 51 -5.48 -1.01 -6.95
N PHE A 52 -5.16 -1.94 -6.05
CA PHE A 52 -5.55 -1.88 -4.65
C PHE A 52 -4.58 -1.04 -3.80
N THR A 53 -3.43 -0.64 -4.33
CA THR A 53 -2.53 0.30 -3.64
C THR A 53 -3.12 1.70 -3.70
N ARG A 54 -3.88 2.06 -2.66
CA ARG A 54 -4.47 3.39 -2.46
C ARG A 54 -4.29 3.82 -1.01
N ALA A 55 -3.93 5.08 -0.80
CA ALA A 55 -3.87 5.70 0.52
C ALA A 55 -4.95 6.77 0.65
N GLY A 56 -5.36 7.09 1.88
CA GLY A 56 -6.35 8.15 2.13
C GLY A 56 -5.80 9.56 1.95
N ARG A 57 -4.49 9.77 2.15
CA ARG A 57 -3.83 11.10 2.10
C ARG A 57 -3.04 11.34 0.81
N VAL A 58 -2.37 10.29 0.32
CA VAL A 58 -1.42 10.39 -0.82
C VAL A 58 -2.18 10.17 -2.13
N THR A 59 -1.97 11.06 -3.08
CA THR A 59 -2.47 10.92 -4.44
C THR A 59 -1.72 9.79 -5.12
N VAL A 60 -2.44 8.72 -5.49
CA VAL A 60 -1.85 7.59 -6.20
C VAL A 60 -2.16 7.68 -7.69
N ARG A 61 -1.12 7.63 -8.52
CA ARG A 61 -1.19 7.52 -9.97
C ARG A 61 -0.70 6.14 -10.42
N LEU A 62 -1.36 5.61 -11.45
CA LEU A 62 -0.99 4.38 -12.15
C LEU A 62 -0.28 4.72 -13.46
#